data_AF-X1SHQ4-F1
#
_entry.id   AF-X1SHQ4-F1
#
_cell.length_a   1.000
_cell.length_b   1.000
_cell.length_c   1.000
_cell.angle_alpha   90.00
_cell.angle_beta   90.00
_cell.angle_gamma   90.00
#
_symmetry.space_group_name_H-M   'P 1'
#
loop_
_entity.id
_entity.type
_entity.pdbx_description
1 polymer ?
#
loop_
_entity_poly.entity_id
_entity_poly.type
_entity_poly.pdbx_seq_one_letter_code
_entity_poly.pdbx_strand_id
1 'polypeptide(L)' 'KLVFWGGGVDTQKTLPFGTPEEVRREVNERCQIFGKDGGFVFNTIHNIQSKVPIENLMAMFQIVKEFRF' A
#
# COMPACT_ATOMS: atom_id res chain seq x y z
N LYS A 1 19.96 8.34 10.53
CA LYS A 1 18.80 8.41 9.60
C LYS A 1 17.88 7.25 9.93
N LEU A 2 16.56 7.47 9.94
CA LEU A 2 15.55 6.44 10.18
C LEU A 2 14.95 6.01 8.85
N VAL A 3 14.51 4.75 8.77
CA VAL A 3 13.79 4.19 7.63
C VAL A 3 12.49 3.60 8.16
N PHE A 4 11.37 3.95 7.52
CA PHE A 4 10.06 3.36 7.80
C PHE A 4 9.86 2.13 6.92
N TRP A 5 9.43 1.03 7.53
CA TRP A 5 9.10 -0.22 6.84
C TRP A 5 7.67 -0.61 7.21
N GLY A 6 6.84 -0.85 6.19
CA GLY A 6 5.41 -1.11 6.38
C GLY A 6 4.55 0.16 6.49
N GLY A 7 3.24 -0.01 6.70
CA GLY A 7 2.31 1.13 6.71
C GLY A 7 1.69 1.46 5.35
N GLY A 8 1.87 0.61 4.34
CA GLY A 8 1.53 0.88 2.95
C GLY A 8 0.06 0.73 2.57
N VAL A 9 -0.71 -0.11 3.28
CA VAL A 9 -2.18 -0.27 3.09
C VAL A 9 -2.80 -1.05 4.26
N ASP A 10 -4.02 -0.70 4.65
CA ASP A 10 -4.77 -1.37 5.73
C ASP A 10 -5.24 -2.78 5.33
N THR A 11 -4.74 -3.79 6.04
CA THR A 11 -5.06 -5.21 5.81
C THR A 11 -6.28 -5.71 6.57
N GLN A 12 -6.94 -4.88 7.36
CA GLN A 12 -8.16 -5.18 8.10
C GLN A 12 -9.37 -4.42 7.57
N LYS A 13 -9.17 -3.42 6.69
CA LYS A 13 -10.24 -2.63 6.07
C LYS A 13 -10.08 -2.51 4.55
N THR A 14 -9.17 -1.65 4.10
CA THR A 14 -9.09 -1.24 2.69
C THR A 14 -8.72 -2.39 1.76
N LEU A 15 -7.64 -3.12 2.07
CA LEU A 15 -7.14 -4.19 1.22
C LEU A 15 -8.14 -5.37 1.10
N PRO A 16 -8.73 -5.89 2.19
CA PRO A 16 -9.67 -7.02 2.08
C PRO A 16 -11.10 -6.63 1.64
N PHE A 17 -11.59 -5.43 1.99
CA PHE A 17 -13.01 -5.10 1.86
C PHE A 17 -13.31 -3.85 1.03
N GLY A 18 -12.29 -3.06 0.69
CA GLY A 18 -12.43 -1.91 -0.18
C GLY A 18 -12.52 -2.29 -1.66
N THR A 19 -12.79 -1.29 -2.48
CA THR A 19 -12.70 -1.36 -3.93
C THR A 19 -11.25 -1.21 -4.39
N PRO A 20 -10.90 -1.67 -5.61
CA PRO A 20 -9.56 -1.46 -6.17
C PRO A 20 -9.15 0.02 -6.18
N GLU A 21 -10.11 0.93 -6.38
CA GLU A 21 -9.83 2.36 -6.39
C GLU A 21 -9.49 2.92 -5.01
N GLU A 22 -10.17 2.46 -3.96
CA GLU A 22 -9.83 2.81 -2.59
C GLU A 22 -8.45 2.29 -2.20
N VAL A 23 -8.07 1.09 -2.66
CA VAL A 23 -6.72 0.55 -2.50
C VAL A 23 -5.69 1.42 -3.20
N ARG A 24 -5.93 1.81 -4.47
CA ARG A 24 -5.01 2.70 -5.20
C ARG A 24 -4.79 4.01 -4.45
N ARG A 25 -5.89 4.62 -4.00
CA ARG A 25 -5.88 5.87 -3.26
C ARG A 25 -5.06 5.76 -1.98
N GLU A 26 -5.33 4.75 -1.13
CA GLU A 26 -4.60 4.61 0.13
C GLU A 26 -3.12 4.32 -0.13
N VAL A 27 -2.78 3.38 -1.03
CA VAL A 27 -1.38 3.04 -1.33
C VAL A 27 -0.62 4.28 -1.82
N ASN A 28 -1.20 5.05 -2.74
CA ASN A 28 -0.59 6.28 -3.24
C ASN A 28 -0.39 7.31 -2.12
N GLU A 29 -1.39 7.52 -1.26
CA GLU A 29 -1.30 8.42 -0.11
C GLU A 29 -0.17 8.01 0.85
N ARG A 30 -0.06 6.72 1.19
CA ARG A 30 1.01 6.21 2.07
C ARG A 30 2.39 6.38 1.44
N CYS A 31 2.53 6.10 0.15
CA CYS A 31 3.78 6.33 -0.58
C CYS A 31 4.18 7.82 -0.59
N GLN A 32 3.23 8.74 -0.77
CA GLN A 32 3.49 10.19 -0.72
C GLN A 32 3.91 10.66 0.67
N ILE A 33 3.28 10.15 1.73
CA ILE A 33 3.57 10.54 3.12
C ILE A 33 4.94 10.00 3.56
N PHE A 34 5.17 8.69 3.41
CA PHE A 34 6.36 8.06 3.98
C PHE A 34 7.57 8.16 3.07
N GLY A 35 7.37 8.17 1.75
CA GLY A 35 8.48 8.11 0.81
C GLY A 35 9.13 9.47 0.50
N LYS A 36 8.53 10.58 0.92
CA LYS A 36 9.11 11.91 0.72
C LYS A 36 10.56 11.94 1.21
N ASP A 37 11.48 12.40 0.35
CA ASP A 37 12.92 12.46 0.62
C ASP A 37 13.61 11.08 0.88
N GLY A 38 12.94 9.99 0.49
CA GLY A 38 13.39 8.61 0.67
C GLY A 38 13.12 8.06 2.08
N GLY A 39 13.75 6.93 2.42
CA GLY A 39 13.62 6.34 3.76
C GLY A 39 12.32 5.58 4.02
N PHE A 40 11.68 5.07 2.97
CA PHE A 40 10.50 4.22 3.07
C PHE A 40 10.68 2.94 2.26
N VAL A 41 10.39 1.80 2.88
CA VAL A 41 10.28 0.49 2.22
C VAL A 41 8.83 0.05 2.34
N PHE A 42 8.14 0.04 1.21
CA PHE A 42 6.73 -0.35 1.15
C PHE A 42 6.53 -1.78 1.67
N ASN A 43 5.59 -1.93 2.59
CA ASN A 43 4.96 -3.20 2.91
C ASN A 43 3.53 -2.91 3.42
N THR A 44 2.65 -3.91 3.43
CA THR A 44 1.31 -3.81 4.02
C THR A 44 1.38 -3.52 5.53
N ILE A 45 0.30 -3.03 6.15
CA ILE A 45 0.28 -2.75 7.61
C ILE A 45 0.48 -4.03 8.43
N HIS A 46 -0.12 -5.14 7.99
CA HIS A 46 0.11 -6.48 8.52
C HIS A 46 0.13 -7.49 7.37
N ASN A 47 0.28 -8.78 7.64
CA ASN A 47 0.26 -9.81 6.61
C ASN A 47 -1.01 -9.77 5.75
N ILE A 48 -0.84 -9.98 4.44
CA ILE A 48 -1.94 -10.28 3.52
C ILE A 48 -2.61 -11.57 3.96
N GLN A 49 -3.92 -11.54 4.18
CA GLN A 49 -4.70 -12.70 4.62
C GLN A 49 -5.33 -13.44 3.43
N SER A 50 -5.85 -14.64 3.70
CA SER A 50 -6.62 -15.37 2.71
C SER A 50 -7.87 -14.59 2.29
N LYS A 51 -8.33 -14.83 1.06
CA LYS A 51 -9.54 -14.21 0.46
C LYS A 51 -9.46 -12.70 0.20
N VAL A 52 -8.30 -12.05 0.31
CA VAL A 52 -8.12 -10.71 -0.28
C VAL A 52 -8.40 -10.81 -1.79
N PRO A 53 -9.30 -9.98 -2.36
CA PRO A 53 -9.58 -9.99 -3.78
C PRO A 53 -8.32 -9.76 -4.63
N ILE A 54 -8.18 -10.50 -5.74
CA ILE A 54 -7.01 -10.39 -6.61
C ILE A 54 -6.90 -8.98 -7.18
N GLU A 55 -8.03 -8.37 -7.52
CA GLU A 55 -8.12 -7.02 -8.08
C GLU A 55 -7.54 -5.98 -7.12
N ASN A 56 -7.72 -6.17 -5.81
CA ASN A 56 -7.16 -5.31 -4.78
C ASN A 56 -5.64 -5.50 -4.64
N LEU A 57 -5.15 -6.73 -4.73
CA LEU A 57 -3.70 -7.01 -4.76
C LEU A 57 -3.06 -6.38 -6.00
N MET A 58 -3.68 -6.54 -7.17
CA MET A 58 -3.20 -5.97 -8.42
C MET A 58 -3.18 -4.44 -8.36
N ALA A 59 -4.22 -3.82 -7.81
CA ALA A 59 -4.27 -2.38 -7.58
C ALA A 59 -3.13 -1.89 -6.67
N MET A 60 -2.87 -2.60 -5.57
CA MET A 60 -1.76 -2.28 -4.66
C MET A 60 -0.40 -2.38 -5.37
N PHE A 61 -0.10 -3.52 -6.01
CA PHE A 61 1.19 -3.73 -6.68
C PHE A 61 1.40 -2.76 -7.84
N GLN A 62 0.33 -2.43 -8.59
CA GLN A 62 0.41 -1.48 -9.70
C GLN A 62 0.87 -0.10 -9.23
N ILE A 63 0.25 0.45 -8.18
CA ILE A 63 0.64 1.75 -7.64
C ILE A 63 2.08 1.71 -7.13
N VAL A 64 2.48 0.69 -6.36
CA VAL A 64 3.86 0.59 -5.85
C VAL A 64 4.89 0.54 -7.00
N LYS A 65 4.56 -0.13 -8.10
CA LYS A 65 5.43 -0.22 -9.28
C LYS A 65 5.49 1.10 -10.08
N GLU A 66 4.38 1.81 -10.16
CA GLU A 66 4.26 3.07 -10.93
C GLU A 66 4.72 4.29 -10.13
N PHE A 67 4.72 4.21 -8.80
CA PHE A 67 5.07 5.33 -7.93
C PHE A 67 6.48 5.86 -8.22
N ARG A 68 6.60 7.18 -8.37
CA ARG A 68 7.86 7.90 -8.56
C ARG A 68 7.93 9.05 -7.57
N PHE A 69 9.14 9.35 -7.11
CA PHE A 69 9.46 10.54 -6.32
C PHE A 69 9.76 11.73 -7.23
#